data_AF-A0A537PDU9-F1
#
_entry.id   AF-A0A537PDU9-F1
#
_cell.length_a   1.000
_cell.length_b   1.000
_cell.length_c   1.000
_cell.angle_alpha   90.00
_cell.angle_beta   90.00
_cell.angle_gamma   90.00
#
_symmetry.space_group_name_H-M   'P 1'
#
loop_
_entity.id
_entity.type
_entity.pdbx_description
1 polymer ?
#
loop_
_entity_poly.entity_id
_entity_poly.type
_entity_poly.pdbx_seq_one_letter_code
_entity_poly.pdbx_strand_id
1 'polypeptide(L)'
;MVLDLCDIMNAELRELAAAGCPLIQVEEPRHHGLTTRPDCTEADLEFQTMAFNRQLEGVEAEIWVHTCWGNPNQQRVYWEVPSYERALPYLLQLNADVITFECASSDGKDLPLFAQYKTD
;
A
#
# COMPACT_ATOMS: atom_id res chain seq x y z
N MET A 1 15.57 11.65 -1.59
CA MET A 1 14.80 11.34 -2.81
C MET A 1 13.39 10.86 -2.50
N VAL A 2 13.18 9.68 -1.87
CA VAL A 2 11.81 9.18 -1.61
C VAL A 2 10.99 10.15 -0.74
N LEU A 3 11.59 10.67 0.35
CA LEU A 3 10.89 11.63 1.22
C LEU A 3 10.57 12.95 0.52
N ASP A 4 11.45 13.42 -0.36
CA ASP A 4 11.20 14.63 -1.16
C ASP A 4 10.03 14.40 -2.14
N LEU A 5 9.92 13.21 -2.72
CA LEU A 5 8.77 12.82 -3.53
C LEU A 5 7.49 12.74 -2.69
N CYS A 6 7.56 12.27 -1.43
CA CYS A 6 6.41 12.26 -0.53
C CYS A 6 5.88 13.68 -0.28
N ASP A 7 6.78 14.66 -0.10
CA ASP A 7 6.40 16.06 0.10
C ASP A 7 5.75 16.67 -1.16
N ILE A 8 6.24 16.31 -2.35
CA ILE A 8 5.62 16.71 -3.62
C ILE A 8 4.23 16.08 -3.76
N MET A 9 4.10 14.77 -3.53
CA MET A 9 2.81 14.07 -3.61
C MET A 9 1.82 14.63 -2.58
N ASN A 10 2.27 14.95 -1.37
CA ASN A 10 1.39 15.55 -0.36
C ASN A 10 0.78 16.86 -0.82
N ALA A 11 1.57 17.74 -1.45
CA ALA A 11 1.05 18.99 -1.99
C ALA A 11 -0.06 18.74 -3.03
N GLU A 12 0.18 17.84 -3.99
CA GLU A 12 -0.79 17.47 -5.03
C GLU A 12 -2.06 16.84 -4.45
N LEU A 13 -1.93 15.95 -3.46
CA LEU A 13 -3.05 15.28 -2.82
C LEU A 13 -3.92 16.26 -2.02
N ARG A 14 -3.30 17.23 -1.35
CA ARG A 14 -4.00 18.30 -0.64
C ARG A 14 -4.74 19.23 -1.60
N GLU A 15 -4.11 19.58 -2.73
CA GLU A 15 -4.76 20.38 -3.78
C GLU A 15 -5.96 19.63 -4.39
N LEU A 16 -5.82 18.33 -4.64
CA LEU A 16 -6.90 17.48 -5.14
C LEU A 16 -8.07 17.39 -4.15
N ALA A 17 -7.78 17.20 -2.86
CA ALA A 17 -8.80 17.22 -1.81
C ALA A 17 -9.49 18.60 -1.71
N ALA A 18 -8.72 19.69 -1.73
CA ALA A 18 -9.25 21.06 -1.68
C ALA A 18 -10.11 21.42 -2.91
N ALA A 19 -9.86 20.80 -4.07
CA ALA A 19 -10.71 20.91 -5.24
C ALA A 19 -12.06 20.17 -5.11
N GLY A 20 -12.29 19.48 -3.99
CA GLY A 20 -13.52 18.77 -3.67
C GLY A 20 -13.50 17.29 -4.02
N CYS A 21 -12.32 16.68 -4.22
CA CYS A 21 -12.21 15.23 -4.40
C CYS A 21 -12.48 14.52 -3.06
N PRO A 22 -13.59 13.76 -2.92
CA PRO A 22 -13.99 13.20 -1.63
C PRO A 22 -13.19 11.94 -1.25
N LEU A 23 -12.60 11.27 -2.24
CA LEU A 23 -11.91 10.00 -2.10
C LEU A 23 -10.69 9.98 -3.02
N ILE A 24 -9.54 9.55 -2.52
CA ILE A 24 -8.31 9.41 -3.29
C ILE A 24 -7.77 7.99 -3.11
N GLN A 25 -7.53 7.30 -4.24
CA GLN A 25 -6.82 6.03 -4.26
C GLN A 25 -5.33 6.24 -4.52
N VAL A 26 -4.48 5.69 -3.66
CA VAL A 26 -3.02 5.70 -3.79
C VAL A 26 -2.52 4.29 -4.04
N GLU A 27 -1.70 4.14 -5.08
CA GLU A 27 -1.12 2.88 -5.52
C GLU A 27 0.18 2.59 -4.74
N GLU A 28 0.23 1.49 -3.98
CA GLU A 28 1.41 1.12 -3.19
C GLU A 28 1.88 -0.33 -3.44
N PRO A 29 2.15 -0.74 -4.70
CA PRO A 29 2.63 -2.08 -5.03
C PRO A 29 4.04 -2.39 -4.50
N ARG A 30 4.85 -1.36 -4.24
CA ARG A 30 6.25 -1.54 -3.82
C ARG A 30 6.34 -2.09 -2.40
N HIS A 31 5.46 -1.67 -1.50
CA HIS A 31 5.54 -1.98 -0.07
C HIS A 31 5.52 -3.48 0.22
N HIS A 32 4.51 -4.22 -0.25
CA HIS A 32 4.52 -5.68 -0.15
C HIS A 32 5.45 -6.31 -1.19
N GLY A 33 5.69 -5.67 -2.33
CA GLY A 33 6.65 -6.14 -3.34
C GLY A 33 8.07 -6.32 -2.79
N LEU A 34 8.52 -5.47 -1.86
CA LEU A 34 9.83 -5.60 -1.20
C LEU A 34 10.01 -6.93 -0.47
N THR A 35 8.92 -7.51 0.08
CA THR A 35 8.99 -8.75 0.84
C THR A 35 9.48 -9.95 0.02
N THR A 36 9.39 -9.86 -1.30
CA THR A 36 9.88 -10.86 -2.26
C THR A 36 11.40 -10.84 -2.44
N ARG A 37 12.06 -9.77 -1.98
CA ARG A 37 13.51 -9.62 -2.13
C ARG A 37 14.24 -10.27 -0.94
N PRO A 38 15.34 -11.00 -1.19
CA PRO A 38 16.11 -11.65 -0.14
C PRO A 38 16.87 -10.66 0.76
N ASP A 39 17.12 -9.44 0.28
CA ASP A 39 17.83 -8.37 0.99
C ASP A 39 16.89 -7.43 1.76
N CYS A 40 15.57 -7.60 1.65
CA CYS A 40 14.61 -6.75 2.34
C CYS A 40 14.69 -6.97 3.85
N THR A 41 14.89 -5.88 4.60
CA THR A 41 14.90 -5.83 6.05
C THR A 41 13.57 -5.30 6.60
N GLU A 42 13.33 -5.46 7.90
CA GLU A 42 12.16 -4.83 8.55
C GLU A 42 12.24 -3.30 8.48
N ALA A 43 13.44 -2.73 8.61
CA ALA A 43 13.66 -1.29 8.47
C ALA A 43 13.24 -0.76 7.09
N ASP A 44 13.35 -1.57 6.03
CA ASP A 44 12.85 -1.19 4.70
C ASP A 44 11.31 -1.11 4.66
N LEU A 45 10.63 -2.03 5.34
CA LEU A 45 9.16 -2.06 5.41
C LEU A 45 8.62 -0.96 6.32
N GLU A 46 9.28 -0.69 7.46
CA GLU A 46 9.00 0.44 8.34
C GLU A 46 9.19 1.78 7.61
N PHE A 47 10.28 1.90 6.84
CA PHE A 47 10.52 3.08 6.01
C PHE A 47 9.41 3.28 4.98
N GLN A 48 8.93 2.21 4.33
CA GLN A 48 7.80 2.33 3.40
C GLN A 48 6.52 2.80 4.08
N THR A 49 6.17 2.25 5.24
CA THR A 49 5.00 2.70 6.03
C THR A 49 5.13 4.18 6.38
N MET A 50 6.29 4.59 6.90
CA MET A 50 6.52 5.98 7.28
C MET A 50 6.48 6.92 6.07
N ALA A 51 7.08 6.54 4.93
CA ALA A 51 7.06 7.34 3.72
C ALA A 51 5.63 7.48 3.16
N PHE A 52 4.86 6.39 3.14
CA PHE A 52 3.46 6.40 2.75
C PHE A 52 2.61 7.31 3.67
N ASN A 53 2.75 7.19 4.98
CA ASN A 53 1.99 8.03 5.90
C ASN A 53 2.36 9.51 5.77
N ARG A 54 3.63 9.83 5.49
CA ARG A 54 4.09 11.19 5.26
C ARG A 54 3.43 11.85 4.05
N GLN A 55 3.22 11.14 2.94
CA GLN A 55 2.56 11.73 1.77
C GLN A 55 1.09 12.09 2.03
N LEU A 56 0.47 11.55 3.08
CA LEU A 56 -0.95 11.78 3.40
C LEU A 56 -1.19 12.81 4.51
N GLU A 57 -0.14 13.37 5.10
CA GLU A 57 -0.26 14.29 6.23
C GLU A 57 -1.16 15.50 5.90
N GLY A 58 -2.28 15.61 6.61
CA GLY A 58 -3.25 16.69 6.46
C GLY A 58 -4.03 16.69 5.13
N VAL A 59 -4.10 15.56 4.43
CA VAL A 59 -5.02 15.37 3.30
C VAL A 59 -6.43 15.12 3.85
N GLU A 60 -7.39 15.98 3.49
CA GLU A 60 -8.79 15.90 3.95
C GLU A 60 -9.70 15.21 2.91
N ALA A 61 -9.44 13.92 2.65
CA ALA A 61 -10.24 13.05 1.79
C ALA A 61 -10.23 11.61 2.35
N GLU A 62 -11.20 10.78 1.97
CA GLU A 62 -11.15 9.34 2.25
C GLU A 62 -10.01 8.71 1.46
N ILE A 63 -9.13 7.96 2.12
CA ILE A 63 -7.93 7.38 1.50
C ILE A 63 -8.08 5.89 1.29
N TRP A 64 -7.95 5.48 0.04
CA TRP A 64 -7.91 4.08 -0.36
C TRP A 64 -6.49 3.70 -0.79
N VAL A 65 -5.97 2.60 -0.26
CA VAL A 65 -4.68 2.05 -0.67
C VAL A 65 -4.91 0.86 -1.57
N HIS A 66 -4.35 0.93 -2.78
CA HIS A 66 -4.32 -0.19 -3.68
C HIS A 66 -3.03 -0.98 -3.56
N THR A 67 -3.16 -2.27 -3.31
CA THR A 67 -2.06 -3.23 -3.37
C THR A 67 -2.37 -4.30 -4.41
N CYS A 68 -1.38 -4.64 -5.23
CA CYS A 68 -1.50 -5.70 -6.23
C CYS A 68 -0.15 -6.40 -6.48
N TRP A 69 -0.20 -7.59 -7.07
CA TRP A 69 0.97 -8.36 -7.53
C TRP A 69 1.24 -8.18 -9.03
N GLY A 70 0.52 -7.26 -9.70
CA GLY A 70 0.45 -7.09 -11.16
C GLY A 70 1.29 -5.94 -11.75
N ASN A 71 1.66 -6.11 -13.03
CA ASN A 71 2.60 -5.28 -13.80
C ASN A 71 1.92 -4.08 -14.50
N PRO A 72 2.58 -2.92 -14.66
CA PRO A 72 2.15 -1.84 -15.57
C PRO A 72 1.85 -2.26 -17.03
N ASN A 73 2.27 -3.46 -17.47
CA ASN A 73 2.06 -3.99 -18.83
C ASN A 73 1.16 -5.25 -18.90
N GLN A 74 0.27 -5.48 -17.93
CA GLN A 74 -0.70 -6.59 -17.88
C GLN A 74 -0.12 -8.03 -17.92
N GLN A 75 1.20 -8.19 -17.78
CA GLN A 75 1.82 -9.51 -17.67
C GLN A 75 1.94 -9.94 -16.21
N ARG A 76 1.84 -11.25 -15.94
CA ARG A 76 2.14 -11.79 -14.62
C ARG A 76 3.60 -11.57 -14.29
N VAL A 77 3.88 -10.79 -13.23
CA VAL A 77 5.24 -10.61 -12.70
C VAL A 77 5.72 -11.91 -12.03
N TYR A 78 4.80 -12.62 -11.38
CA TYR A 78 5.07 -13.83 -10.63
C TYR A 78 4.33 -15.02 -11.22
N TRP A 79 5.05 -16.14 -11.35
CA TRP A 79 4.44 -17.42 -11.74
C TRP A 79 3.56 -17.96 -10.61
N GLU A 80 4.08 -17.90 -9.39
CA GLU A 80 3.36 -18.13 -8.15
C GLU A 80 3.20 -16.79 -7.44
N VAL A 81 1.95 -16.36 -7.22
CA VAL A 81 1.66 -15.08 -6.56
C VAL A 81 2.26 -15.12 -5.14
N PRO A 82 3.11 -14.15 -4.73
CA PRO A 82 3.65 -14.10 -3.37
C PRO A 82 2.58 -13.79 -2.33
N SER A 83 2.82 -14.10 -1.05
CA SER A 83 1.84 -13.87 0.03
C SER A 83 1.99 -12.47 0.62
N TYR A 84 0.88 -11.88 1.05
CA TYR A 84 0.88 -10.65 1.83
C TYR A 84 1.34 -10.84 3.28
N GLU A 85 1.48 -12.08 3.80
CA GLU A 85 1.73 -12.38 5.22
C GLU A 85 2.84 -11.52 5.84
N ARG A 86 4.00 -11.41 5.17
CA ARG A 86 5.14 -10.63 5.67
C ARG A 86 4.90 -9.11 5.63
N ALA A 87 4.09 -8.62 4.70
CA ALA A 87 3.81 -7.19 4.53
C ALA A 87 2.65 -6.72 5.40
N LEU A 88 1.72 -7.62 5.74
CA LEU A 88 0.44 -7.30 6.34
C LEU A 88 0.54 -6.46 7.63
N PRO A 89 1.45 -6.74 8.59
CA PRO A 89 1.61 -5.88 9.77
C PRO A 89 1.98 -4.43 9.45
N TYR A 90 2.69 -4.18 8.34
CA TYR A 90 3.15 -2.85 7.93
C TYR A 90 2.10 -2.11 7.10
N LEU A 91 1.33 -2.84 6.28
CA LEU A 91 0.19 -2.32 5.53
C LEU A 91 -0.93 -1.87 6.48
N LEU A 92 -1.18 -2.61 7.56
CA LEU A 92 -2.18 -2.24 8.57
C LEU A 92 -1.81 -1.02 9.42
N GLN A 93 -0.60 -0.48 9.26
CA GLN A 93 -0.14 0.76 9.89
C GLN A 93 -0.25 1.98 8.96
N LEU A 94 -0.78 1.79 7.74
CA LEU A 94 -0.98 2.90 6.81
C LEU A 94 -2.11 3.80 7.30
N ASN A 95 -1.94 5.11 7.12
CA ASN A 95 -2.96 6.12 7.37
C ASN A 95 -4.01 6.08 6.24
N ALA A 96 -4.79 5.00 6.19
CA ALA A 96 -5.76 4.72 5.16
C ALA A 96 -7.10 4.29 5.78
N ASP A 97 -8.19 4.63 5.10
CA ASP A 97 -9.54 4.20 5.48
C ASP A 97 -9.85 2.80 4.92
N VAL A 98 -9.35 2.50 3.72
CA VAL A 98 -9.55 1.22 3.04
C VAL A 98 -8.24 0.72 2.43
N ILE A 99 -7.94 -0.56 2.59
CA ILE A 99 -6.83 -1.24 1.89
C ILE A 99 -7.43 -2.34 1.02
N THR A 100 -7.09 -2.33 -0.26
CA THR A 100 -7.50 -3.37 -1.22
C THR A 100 -6.36 -4.35 -1.46
N PHE A 101 -6.68 -5.64 -1.48
CA PHE A 101 -5.72 -6.75 -1.62
C PHE A 101 -6.05 -7.59 -2.85
N GLU A 102 -5.03 -7.98 -3.61
CA GLU A 102 -5.19 -8.90 -4.74
C GLU A 102 -5.24 -10.36 -4.25
N CYS A 103 -6.47 -10.87 -4.03
CA CYS A 103 -6.68 -12.24 -3.56
C CYS A 103 -7.27 -13.17 -4.64
N ALA A 104 -7.89 -12.64 -5.69
CA ALA A 104 -8.59 -13.45 -6.69
C ALA A 104 -7.62 -14.30 -7.54
N SER A 105 -6.44 -13.78 -7.85
CA SER A 105 -5.41 -14.48 -8.65
C SER A 105 -4.71 -15.61 -7.89
N SER A 106 -4.88 -15.65 -6.57
CA SER A 106 -4.25 -16.59 -5.65
C SER A 106 -5.26 -17.49 -4.93
N ASP A 107 -6.48 -17.59 -5.48
CA ASP A 107 -7.60 -18.39 -4.92
C ASP A 107 -7.89 -18.09 -3.44
N GLY A 108 -7.78 -16.82 -3.06
CA GLY A 108 -8.09 -16.37 -1.71
C GLY A 108 -7.10 -16.81 -0.63
N LYS A 109 -5.89 -17.29 -0.99
CA LYS A 109 -4.92 -17.87 -0.04
C LYS A 109 -4.61 -17.00 1.19
N ASP A 110 -4.65 -15.67 1.04
CA ASP A 110 -4.27 -14.71 2.08
C ASP A 110 -5.49 -14.26 2.91
N LEU A 111 -6.72 -14.59 2.49
CA LEU A 111 -7.94 -14.23 3.23
C LEU A 111 -7.95 -14.74 4.68
N PRO A 112 -7.47 -15.97 5.00
CA PRO A 112 -7.40 -16.42 6.39
C PRO A 112 -6.46 -15.60 7.28
N LEU A 113 -5.49 -14.87 6.72
CA LEU A 113 -4.53 -14.08 7.49
C LEU A 113 -5.22 -12.93 8.24
N PHE A 114 -6.27 -12.35 7.65
CA PHE A 114 -7.01 -11.24 8.27
C PHE A 114 -7.67 -11.63 9.59
N ALA A 115 -7.98 -12.92 9.82
CA ALA A 115 -8.56 -13.39 11.08
C ALA A 115 -7.62 -13.21 12.28
N GLN A 116 -6.33 -12.97 12.05
CA GLN A 116 -5.34 -12.71 13.10
C GLN A 116 -5.35 -11.24 13.58
N TYR A 117 -5.98 -10.35 12.82
CA TYR A 117 -5.99 -8.92 13.07
C TYR A 117 -7.40 -8.47 13.45
N LYS A 118 -7.46 -7.47 14.31
CA LYS A 118 -8.74 -6.87 14.67
C LYS A 118 -9.23 -6.04 13.48
N THR A 119 -10.44 -6.34 13.02
CA THR A 119 -11.22 -5.46 12.15
C THR A 119 -12.34 -4.89 13.00
N ASP A 120 -12.30 -3.59 13.24
CA ASP A 120 -13.26 -2.83 14.05
C ASP A 120 -14.66 -2.76 13.44
#